data_AF-A0A2V8GN11-F1
#
_entry.id   AF-A0A2V8GN11-F1
#
_cell.length_a   1.000
_cell.length_b   1.000
_cell.length_c   1.000
_cell.angle_alpha   90.00
_cell.angle_beta   90.00
_cell.angle_gamma   90.00
#
_symmetry.space_group_name_H-M   'P 1'
#
loop_
_entity.id
_entity.type
_entity.pdbx_description
1 polymer ?
#
loop_
_entity_poly.entity_id
_entity_poly.type
_entity_poly.pdbx_seq_one_letter_code
_entity_poly.pdbx_strand_id
1 'polypeptide(L)'
;SAIAKAYPHWRVGRAVINDEEVVVIQGIDDERQPIANLYFAPSGLLMRAVRWTLTPVGFVPTQIDYSDFRDVAGVKIPFHRTVSQTFMQMNVELTDVQPNVPLDAARFARPGTPVVRQR
;
A
#
# COMPACT_ATOMS: atom_id res chain seq x y z
N SER A 1 15.84 -4.57 -7.27
CA SER A 1 14.37 -4.69 -7.17
C SER A 1 13.78 -3.35 -6.69
N ALA A 2 12.46 -3.13 -6.82
CA ALA A 2 11.82 -1.89 -6.36
C ALA A 2 11.97 -1.67 -4.84
N ILE A 3 11.94 -2.75 -4.05
CA ILE A 3 12.15 -2.73 -2.59
C ILE A 3 13.50 -2.13 -2.21
N ALA A 4 14.59 -2.56 -2.87
CA ALA A 4 15.93 -2.04 -2.60
C ALA A 4 16.11 -0.56 -3.00
N LYS A 5 15.24 -0.03 -3.88
CA LYS A 5 15.20 1.40 -4.19
C LYS A 5 14.35 2.19 -3.19
N ALA A 6 13.34 1.55 -2.58
CA ALA A 6 12.44 2.18 -1.63
C ALA A 6 13.01 2.23 -0.20
N TYR A 7 13.86 1.26 0.17
CA TYR A 7 14.44 1.17 1.50
C TYR A 7 15.97 1.04 1.42
N PRO A 8 16.74 2.01 1.94
CA PRO A 8 18.21 1.97 1.90
C PRO A 8 18.76 0.77 2.69
N HIS A 9 18.02 0.33 3.70
CA HIS A 9 18.29 -0.86 4.48
C HIS A 9 17.05 -1.74 4.55
N TRP A 10 17.25 -3.05 4.57
CA TRP A 10 16.14 -3.99 4.72
C TRP A 10 16.64 -5.32 5.28
N ARG A 11 15.72 -6.07 5.88
CA ARG A 11 15.96 -7.45 6.31
C ARG A 11 14.78 -8.34 5.97
N VAL A 12 15.07 -9.64 5.87
CA VAL A 12 14.06 -10.66 5.58
C VAL A 12 13.81 -11.50 6.83
N GLY A 13 12.54 -11.80 7.07
CA GLY A 13 12.08 -12.71 8.11
C GLY A 13 10.94 -13.59 7.61
N ARG A 14 10.37 -14.36 8.53
CA ARG A 14 9.21 -15.22 8.30
C ARG A 14 8.16 -14.96 9.36
N ALA A 15 6.90 -15.14 9.02
CA ALA A 15 5.78 -15.08 9.95
C ALA A 15 4.68 -16.03 9.48
N VAL A 16 3.61 -16.15 10.28
CA VAL A 16 2.38 -16.82 9.87
C VAL A 16 1.25 -15.81 9.90
N ILE A 17 0.46 -15.73 8.82
CA ILE A 17 -0.76 -14.93 8.72
C ILE A 17 -1.87 -15.84 8.20
N ASN A 18 -3.00 -15.90 8.92
CA ASN A 18 -4.15 -16.73 8.54
C ASN A 18 -3.75 -18.19 8.22
N ASP A 19 -2.91 -18.78 9.08
CA ASP A 19 -2.36 -20.14 8.94
C ASP A 19 -1.47 -20.38 7.70
N GLU A 20 -1.05 -19.32 7.00
CA GLU A 20 -0.11 -19.36 5.88
C GLU A 20 1.26 -18.81 6.29
N GLU A 21 2.34 -19.54 5.97
CA GLU A 21 3.71 -19.03 6.14
C GLU A 21 3.99 -17.94 5.12
N VAL A 22 4.45 -16.78 5.59
CA VAL A 22 4.74 -15.61 4.75
C VAL A 22 6.18 -15.15 4.93
N VAL A 23 6.75 -14.62 3.85
CA VAL A 23 8.04 -13.91 3.87
C VAL A 23 7.78 -12.46 4.27
N VAL A 24 8.49 -11.99 5.29
CA VAL A 24 8.40 -10.59 5.73
C VAL A 24 9.64 -9.84 5.26
N ILE A 25 9.43 -8.78 4.50
CA ILE A 25 10.48 -7.82 4.19
C ILE A 25 10.25 -6.60 5.07
N GLN A 26 11.19 -6.35 5.98
CA GLN A 26 11.19 -5.14 6.79
C GLN A 26 12.07 -4.09 6.14
N GLY A 27 11.47 -2.97 5.74
CA GLY A 27 12.13 -1.77 5.25
C GLY A 27 12.59 -0.89 6.41
N ILE A 28 13.83 -0.44 6.32
CA ILE A 28 14.53 0.31 7.37
C ILE A 28 15.11 1.58 6.74
N ASP A 29 14.95 2.72 7.42
CA ASP A 29 15.52 4.00 6.99
C ASP A 29 17.01 4.17 7.40
N ASP A 30 17.61 5.29 7.02
CA ASP A 30 19.02 5.60 7.31
C ASP A 30 19.29 5.77 8.82
N GLU A 31 18.26 6.12 9.60
CA GLU A 31 18.31 6.20 11.07
C GLU A 31 18.13 4.84 11.74
N ARG A 32 18.12 3.76 10.95
CA ARG A 32 17.95 2.36 11.38
C ARG A 32 16.58 2.08 12.02
N GLN A 33 15.57 2.88 11.73
CA GLN A 33 14.20 2.67 12.19
C GLN A 33 13.42 1.80 11.20
N PRO A 34 12.66 0.79 11.67
CA PRO A 34 11.76 0.03 10.82
C PRO A 34 10.56 0.90 10.43
N ILE A 35 10.45 1.25 9.15
CA ILE A 35 9.39 2.14 8.63
C ILE A 35 8.32 1.40 7.83
N ALA A 36 8.57 0.15 7.45
CA ALA A 36 7.57 -0.71 6.84
C ALA A 36 7.86 -2.21 7.04
N ASN A 37 6.80 -3.01 7.14
CA ASN A 37 6.82 -4.46 6.98
C ASN A 37 5.91 -4.85 5.81
N LEU A 38 6.43 -5.64 4.88
CA LEU A 38 5.72 -6.16 3.71
C LEU A 38 5.67 -7.69 3.81
N TYR A 39 4.47 -8.25 3.89
CA TYR A 39 4.24 -9.68 4.11
C TYR A 39 3.78 -10.32 2.79
N PHE A 40 4.63 -11.17 2.23
CA PHE A 40 4.41 -11.85 0.96
C PHE A 40 4.04 -13.31 1.18
N ALA A 41 2.94 -13.75 0.57
CA ALA A 41 2.60 -15.16 0.42
C ALA A 41 3.69 -15.90 -0.38
N PRO A 42 3.77 -17.25 -0.31
CA PRO A 42 4.65 -18.04 -1.17
C PRO A 42 4.43 -17.80 -2.67
N SER A 43 3.21 -17.41 -3.06
CA SER A 43 2.87 -16.99 -4.42
C SER A 43 3.51 -15.66 -4.87
N GLY A 44 4.12 -14.91 -3.95
CA GLY A 44 4.66 -13.57 -4.18
C GLY A 44 3.64 -12.44 -4.06
N LEU A 45 2.38 -12.73 -3.73
CA LEU A 45 1.35 -11.72 -3.49
C LEU A 45 1.56 -11.04 -2.13
N LEU A 46 1.41 -9.71 -2.09
CA LEU A 46 1.49 -8.93 -0.86
C LEU A 46 0.19 -9.06 -0.06
N MET A 47 0.17 -9.84 1.01
CA MET A 47 -1.02 -10.05 1.83
C MET A 47 -1.23 -8.93 2.84
N ARG A 48 -0.14 -8.37 3.38
CA ARG A 48 -0.19 -7.29 4.38
C ARG A 48 0.94 -6.31 4.17
N ALA A 49 0.64 -5.03 4.35
CA ALA A 49 1.64 -3.99 4.55
C ALA A 49 1.36 -3.30 5.89
N VAL A 50 2.39 -3.15 6.72
CA VAL A 50 2.37 -2.28 7.90
C VAL A 50 3.37 -1.18 7.64
N ARG A 51 2.97 0.08 7.80
CA ARG A 51 3.87 1.24 7.71
C ARG A 51 3.67 2.14 8.90
N TRP A 52 4.72 2.85 9.27
CA TRP A 52 4.67 3.80 10.39
C TRP A 52 4.89 5.21 9.87
N THR A 53 3.99 6.12 10.24
CA THR A 53 4.18 7.55 10.03
C THR A 53 4.81 8.13 11.29
N LEU A 54 5.97 8.78 11.16
CA LEU A 54 6.55 9.53 12.25
C LEU A 54 5.75 10.82 12.48
N THR A 55 5.28 11.01 13.71
CA THR A 55 4.65 12.25 14.17
C THR A 55 5.43 12.81 15.36
N PRO A 56 5.29 14.10 15.71
CA PRO A 56 5.95 14.66 16.89
C PRO A 56 5.65 13.93 18.22
N VAL A 57 4.55 13.19 18.28
CA VAL A 57 4.09 12.48 19.49
C VAL A 57 4.30 10.96 19.44
N GLY A 58 4.92 10.46 18.37
CA GLY A 58 5.25 9.03 18.21
C GLY A 58 4.89 8.45 16.85
N PHE A 59 5.13 7.15 16.70
CA PHE A 59 4.86 6.41 15.48
C PHE A 59 3.38 6.01 15.39
N VAL A 60 2.74 6.38 14.29
CA VAL A 60 1.35 6.00 14.01
C VAL A 60 1.34 4.88 12.97
N PRO A 61 0.91 3.64 13.32
CA PRO A 61 0.86 2.55 12.37
C PRO A 61 -0.34 2.69 11.42
N THR A 62 -0.11 2.33 10.16
CA THR A 62 -1.17 1.99 9.20
C THR A 62 -0.94 0.55 8.76
N GLN A 63 -1.91 -0.31 8.99
CA GLN A 63 -1.96 -1.66 8.45
C GLN A 63 -2.91 -1.69 7.24
N ILE A 64 -2.48 -2.35 6.17
CA ILE A 64 -3.30 -2.62 5.00
C ILE A 64 -3.27 -4.12 4.76
N ASP A 65 -4.43 -4.75 4.85
CA ASP A 65 -4.66 -6.15 4.53
C ASP A 65 -5.26 -6.26 3.13
N TYR A 66 -4.69 -7.11 2.28
CA TYR A 66 -5.14 -7.33 0.91
C TYR A 66 -5.77 -8.72 0.80
N SER A 67 -6.89 -8.80 0.09
CA SER A 67 -7.66 -10.02 -0.08
C SER A 67 -8.43 -9.99 -1.40
N ASP A 68 -9.07 -11.12 -1.73
CA ASP A 68 -9.85 -11.28 -2.97
C ASP A 68 -9.01 -10.92 -4.21
N PHE A 69 -7.87 -11.59 -4.37
CA PHE A 69 -7.01 -11.39 -5.53
C PHE A 69 -7.66 -12.02 -6.77
N ARG A 70 -8.02 -11.17 -7.74
CA ARG A 70 -8.62 -11.60 -9.01
C ARG A 70 -7.64 -11.39 -10.16
N ASP A 71 -7.73 -12.25 -11.17
CA ASP A 71 -7.00 -12.05 -12.41
C ASP A 71 -7.65 -10.96 -13.26
N VAL A 72 -6.91 -9.90 -13.53
CA VAL A 72 -7.35 -8.83 -14.43
C VAL A 72 -6.24 -8.59 -15.44
N ALA A 73 -6.46 -9.03 -16.67
CA ALA A 73 -5.49 -8.96 -17.77
C ALA A 73 -4.11 -9.55 -17.42
N GLY A 74 -4.08 -10.70 -16.72
CA GLY A 74 -2.84 -11.40 -16.36
C GLY A 74 -2.15 -10.87 -15.10
N VAL A 75 -2.76 -9.92 -14.39
CA VAL A 75 -2.26 -9.39 -13.11
C VAL A 75 -3.23 -9.75 -12.00
N LYS A 76 -2.71 -10.27 -10.88
CA LYS A 76 -3.51 -10.51 -9.67
C LYS A 76 -3.72 -9.20 -8.92
N ILE A 77 -4.94 -8.68 -8.94
CA ILE A 77 -5.35 -7.42 -8.30
C ILE A 77 -6.17 -7.72 -7.05
N PRO A 78 -5.88 -7.13 -5.87
CA PRO A 78 -6.72 -7.29 -4.69
C PRO A 78 -8.01 -6.46 -4.84
N PHE A 79 -9.16 -7.14 -4.89
CA PHE A 79 -10.47 -6.49 -4.98
C PHE A 79 -11.01 -6.05 -3.62
N HIS A 80 -10.43 -6.54 -2.53
CA HIS A 80 -10.77 -6.09 -1.19
C HIS A 80 -9.51 -5.72 -0.40
N ARG A 81 -9.53 -4.56 0.25
CA ARG A 81 -8.52 -4.18 1.24
C ARG A 81 -9.12 -3.57 2.49
N THR A 82 -8.57 -3.93 3.63
CA THR A 82 -8.88 -3.33 4.92
C THR A 82 -7.72 -2.46 5.35
N VAL A 83 -7.99 -1.19 5.62
CA VAL A 83 -7.01 -0.22 6.12
C VAL A 83 -7.33 0.08 7.57
N SER A 84 -6.40 -0.26 8.47
CA SER A 84 -6.52 -0.01 9.91
C SER A 84 -5.49 1.04 10.35
N GLN A 85 -5.94 2.06 11.06
CA GLN A 85 -5.16 3.13 11.68
C GLN A 85 -5.59 3.25 13.15
N THR A 86 -4.84 3.99 13.98
CA THR A 86 -5.04 4.07 15.44
C THR A 86 -6.48 4.31 15.90
N PHE A 87 -7.28 5.06 15.14
CA PHE A 87 -8.67 5.40 15.50
C PHE A 87 -9.69 5.02 14.44
N MET A 88 -9.27 4.40 13.33
CA MET A 88 -10.13 4.21 12.16
C MET A 88 -9.84 2.90 11.47
N GLN A 89 -10.89 2.27 10.98
CA GLN A 89 -10.82 1.18 10.03
C GLN A 89 -11.67 1.51 8.80
N MET A 90 -11.14 1.21 7.62
CA MET A 90 -11.82 1.41 6.34
C MET A 90 -11.71 0.13 5.52
N ASN A 91 -12.84 -0.34 5.00
CA ASN A 91 -12.87 -1.39 3.98
C ASN A 91 -13.04 -0.72 2.61
N VAL A 92 -12.24 -1.15 1.65
CA VAL A 92 -12.31 -0.69 0.25
C VAL A 92 -12.54 -1.91 -0.62
N GLU A 93 -13.66 -1.88 -1.35
CA GLU A 93 -14.05 -2.91 -2.29
C GLU A 93 -14.03 -2.33 -3.70
N LEU A 94 -13.28 -2.99 -4.58
CA LEU A 94 -13.28 -2.70 -6.01
C LEU A 94 -14.36 -3.57 -6.65
N THR A 95 -15.26 -2.95 -7.40
CA THR A 95 -16.31 -3.67 -8.12
C THR A 95 -15.93 -3.95 -9.57
N ASP A 96 -15.11 -3.09 -10.17
CA ASP A 96 -14.62 -3.23 -11.53
C ASP A 96 -13.21 -2.63 -11.66
N VAL A 97 -12.37 -3.28 -12.48
CA VAL A 97 -11.00 -2.84 -12.78
C VAL A 97 -10.76 -3.03 -14.27
N GLN A 98 -10.56 -1.92 -14.98
CA GLN A 98 -10.29 -1.90 -16.41
C GLN A 98 -8.90 -1.32 -16.69
N PRO A 99 -7.88 -2.17 -16.85
CA PRO A 99 -6.54 -1.71 -17.17
C PRO A 99 -6.48 -1.18 -18.61
N ASN A 100 -5.55 -0.27 -18.88
CA ASN A 100 -5.24 0.26 -20.21
C ASN A 100 -6.42 0.95 -20.95
N VAL A 101 -7.45 1.41 -20.23
CA VAL A 101 -8.50 2.24 -20.81
C VAL A 101 -7.88 3.57 -21.27
N PRO A 102 -8.10 4.01 -22.52
CA PRO A 102 -7.62 5.32 -22.99
C PRO A 102 -8.18 6.46 -22.13
N LEU A 103 -7.30 7.30 -21.61
CA LEU A 103 -7.67 8.48 -20.83
C LEU A 103 -7.12 9.72 -21.51
N ASP A 104 -7.96 10.74 -21.66
CA ASP A 104 -7.54 12.06 -22.14
C ASP A 104 -6.53 12.68 -21.17
N ALA A 105 -5.37 13.09 -21.69
CA ALA A 105 -4.31 13.76 -20.93
C ALA A 105 -4.81 15.04 -20.22
N ALA A 106 -5.85 15.70 -20.76
CA ALA A 106 -6.46 16.86 -20.15
C ALA A 106 -7.03 16.58 -18.73
N ARG A 107 -7.36 15.33 -18.40
CA ARG A 107 -7.78 14.94 -17.03
C ARG A 107 -6.69 15.11 -15.98
N PHE A 108 -5.43 15.12 -16.41
CA PHE A 108 -4.27 15.33 -15.56
C PHE A 108 -3.72 16.77 -15.65
N ALA A 109 -4.39 17.65 -16.41
CA ALA A 109 -4.03 19.06 -16.45
C ALA A 109 -4.23 19.71 -15.08
N ARG A 110 -3.35 20.64 -14.72
CA ARG A 110 -3.49 21.42 -13.49
C ARG A 110 -4.86 22.13 -13.52
N PRO A 111 -5.66 22.06 -12.43
CA PRO A 111 -6.89 22.83 -12.35
C PRO A 111 -6.62 24.31 -12.62
N GLY A 112 -7.50 24.98 -13.37
CA GLY A 112 -7.42 26.42 -13.55
C GLY A 112 -7.47 27.14 -12.21
N THR A 113 -6.82 28.31 -12.12
CA THR A 113 -6.90 29.15 -10.93
C THR A 113 -8.38 29.43 -10.61
N PRO A 114 -8.87 29.18 -9.39
CA PRO A 114 -10.23 29.52 -9.03
C PRO A 114 -10.47 31.01 -9.27
N VAL A 115 -11.49 31.36 -10.05
CA VAL A 115 -11.89 32.77 -10.20
C VAL A 115 -12.50 33.20 -8.87
N VAL A 116 -11.74 33.96 -8.09
CA VAL A 116 -12.25 34.61 -6.88
C VAL A 116 -13.27 35.66 -7.33
N ARG A 117 -14.56 35.42 -7.12
CA ARG A 117 -15.58 36.47 -7.25
C ARG A 117 -15.34 37.48 -6.14
N GLN A 118 -14.82 38.65 -6.49
CA GLN A 118 -14.85 39.81 -5.59
C GLN A 118 -16.32 40.24 -5.41
N ARG A 119 -16.73 40.41 -4.14
CA ARG A 119 -17.98 41.07 -3.78
C ARG A 119 -17.82 42.58 -3.90
#